data_AF-A0A5F2B0V2-F1
#
_entry.id   AF-A0A5F2B0V2-F1
#
_cell.length_a   1.000
_cell.length_b   1.000
_cell.length_c   1.000
_cell.angle_alpha   90.00
_cell.angle_beta   90.00
_cell.angle_gamma   90.00
#
_symmetry.space_group_name_H-M   'P 1'
#
loop_
_entity.id
_entity.type
_entity.pdbx_description
1 polymer ?
#
loop_
_entity_poly.entity_id
_entity_poly.type
_entity_poly.pdbx_seq_one_letter_code
_entity_poly.pdbx_strand_id
1 'polypeptide(L)'
;MADSSIVQKLDARLIEDGILDKAFEDDYSLVHQKLNEEFRKTGRSAQPEANFELGDKILREWLHGLARQGASQDKLTSYLRCGLAHLSYDFIESANEGMETSDIDELIGRALVSFKNRDFEKSFFRSNEGDKAVVERVTAKKKAAVKKAAKKKAAKKKAAKKKVAKKKSAPKKKKTAKKKVAKKKVAKKKAPKKTAKKKTAKKKTSKKKTKKR
;
A
#
# COMPACT_ATOMS: atom_id res chain seq x y z
N MET A 1 -5.22 -20.65 5.91
CA MET A 1 -4.47 -19.41 5.56
C MET A 1 -5.54 -18.40 5.27
N ALA A 2 -5.74 -17.45 6.17
CA ALA A 2 -6.86 -16.53 6.11
C ALA A 2 -6.97 -15.85 4.74
N ASP A 3 -8.11 -16.03 4.09
CA ASP A 3 -8.32 -15.59 2.72
C ASP A 3 -8.39 -14.06 2.65
N SER A 4 -7.82 -13.44 1.61
CA SER A 4 -7.59 -11.99 1.61
C SER A 4 -8.87 -11.18 1.67
N SER A 5 -9.98 -11.72 1.17
CA SER A 5 -11.32 -11.12 1.23
C SER A 5 -12.00 -11.30 2.60
N ILE A 6 -11.66 -12.35 3.34
CA ILE A 6 -12.22 -12.62 4.68
C ILE A 6 -11.57 -11.69 5.71
N VAL A 7 -10.24 -11.54 5.66
CA VAL A 7 -9.53 -10.61 6.57
C VAL A 7 -9.93 -9.15 6.32
N GLN A 8 -10.23 -8.77 5.08
CA GLN A 8 -10.78 -7.44 4.77
C GLN A 8 -12.18 -7.22 5.37
N LYS A 9 -13.06 -8.24 5.37
CA LYS A 9 -14.34 -8.17 6.08
C LYS A 9 -14.15 -8.04 7.60
N LEU A 10 -13.17 -8.76 8.17
CA LEU A 10 -12.82 -8.66 9.59
C LEU A 10 -12.29 -7.26 9.94
N ASP A 11 -11.40 -6.68 9.13
CA ASP A 11 -10.91 -5.31 9.30
C ASP A 11 -12.07 -4.30 9.23
N ALA A 12 -12.98 -4.45 8.27
CA ALA A 12 -14.16 -3.59 8.16
C ALA A 12 -15.01 -3.62 9.43
N ARG A 13 -15.23 -4.79 10.04
CA ARG A 13 -15.92 -4.91 11.34
C ARG A 13 -15.14 -4.24 12.48
N LEU A 14 -13.82 -4.36 12.50
CA LEU A 14 -12.99 -3.71 13.53
C LEU A 14 -12.92 -2.19 13.36
N ILE A 15 -13.10 -1.67 12.15
CA ILE A 15 -13.27 -0.24 11.86
C ILE A 15 -14.67 0.23 12.30
N GLU A 16 -15.72 -0.54 12.03
CA GLU A 16 -17.09 -0.27 12.52
C GLU A 16 -17.14 -0.21 14.06
N ASP A 17 -16.45 -1.13 14.74
CA ASP A 17 -16.31 -1.17 16.21
C ASP A 17 -15.39 -0.08 16.78
N GLY A 18 -14.72 0.73 15.93
CA GLY A 18 -13.78 1.78 16.36
C GLY A 18 -12.47 1.26 16.96
N ILE A 19 -12.14 -0.02 16.77
CA ILE A 19 -10.92 -0.67 17.26
C ILE A 19 -9.72 -0.35 16.34
N LEU A 20 -9.97 -0.27 15.03
CA LEU A 20 -9.02 0.12 13.99
C LEU A 20 -9.31 1.53 13.45
N ASP A 21 -8.26 2.27 13.15
CA ASP A 21 -8.36 3.59 12.52
C ASP A 21 -8.53 3.47 11.00
N LYS A 22 -9.66 3.95 10.49
CA LYS A 22 -9.97 3.99 9.06
C LYS A 22 -8.90 4.69 8.21
N ALA A 23 -8.10 5.59 8.79
CA ALA A 23 -7.00 6.25 8.09
C ALA A 23 -5.90 5.30 7.56
N PHE A 24 -5.87 4.04 8.01
CA PHE A 24 -4.90 3.01 7.59
C PHE A 24 -5.54 1.79 6.92
N GLU A 25 -6.80 1.89 6.46
CA GLU A 25 -7.56 0.78 5.84
C GLU A 25 -6.80 0.10 4.68
N ASP A 26 -6.26 0.89 3.73
CA ASP A 26 -5.47 0.38 2.59
C ASP A 26 -4.21 -0.40 3.02
N ASP A 27 -3.60 0.01 4.14
CA ASP A 27 -2.34 -0.50 4.65
C ASP A 27 -2.48 -1.84 5.41
N TYR A 28 -3.67 -2.19 5.89
CA TYR A 28 -3.90 -3.45 6.63
C TYR A 28 -3.63 -4.69 5.77
N SER A 29 -3.85 -4.58 4.46
CA SER A 29 -3.45 -5.58 3.47
C SER A 29 -1.98 -6.01 3.59
N LEU A 30 -1.07 -5.08 3.91
CA LEU A 30 0.36 -5.34 4.09
C LEU A 30 0.64 -6.14 5.38
N VAL A 31 -0.13 -5.90 6.44
CA VAL A 31 0.00 -6.63 7.72
C VAL A 31 -0.35 -8.10 7.52
N HIS A 32 -1.48 -8.36 6.85
CA HIS A 32 -1.92 -9.71 6.48
C HIS A 32 -0.94 -10.41 5.54
N GLN A 33 -0.46 -9.71 4.50
CA GLN A 33 0.55 -10.25 3.60
C GLN A 33 1.83 -10.62 4.37
N LYS A 34 2.30 -9.75 5.28
CA LYS A 34 3.51 -10.00 6.06
C LYS A 34 3.38 -11.24 6.92
N LEU A 35 2.29 -11.38 7.69
CA LEU A 35 2.02 -12.59 8.49
C LEU A 35 1.96 -13.85 7.60
N ASN A 36 1.20 -13.79 6.51
CA ASN A 36 1.05 -14.90 5.57
C ASN A 36 2.38 -15.33 4.93
N GLU A 37 3.27 -14.38 4.60
CA GLU A 37 4.60 -14.68 4.08
C GLU A 37 5.50 -15.36 5.11
N GLU A 38 5.47 -14.94 6.37
CA GLU A 38 6.33 -15.54 7.40
C GLU A 38 5.85 -16.93 7.82
N PHE A 39 4.54 -17.20 7.85
CA PHE A 39 4.02 -18.56 8.01
C PHE A 39 4.39 -19.48 6.82
N ARG A 40 4.45 -18.96 5.59
CA ARG A 40 4.94 -19.72 4.42
C ARG A 40 6.44 -20.03 4.49
N LYS A 41 7.25 -19.17 5.11
CA LYS A 41 8.70 -19.37 5.27
C LYS A 41 9.04 -20.30 6.45
N THR A 42 8.36 -20.12 7.57
CA THR A 42 8.65 -20.83 8.83
C THR A 42 7.94 -22.18 8.91
N GLY A 43 6.85 -22.34 8.15
CA GLY A 43 5.92 -23.47 8.26
C GLY A 43 4.89 -23.25 9.38
N ARG A 44 3.72 -23.88 9.26
CA ARG A 44 2.78 -24.03 10.38
C ARG A 44 3.16 -25.25 11.20
N SER A 45 3.07 -25.11 12.51
CA SER A 45 2.96 -26.24 13.42
C SER A 45 1.53 -26.80 13.43
N ALA A 46 1.36 -28.02 13.92
CA ALA A 46 0.05 -28.62 14.16
C ALA A 46 -0.64 -28.13 15.45
N GLN A 47 -0.15 -27.04 16.07
CA GLN A 47 -0.70 -26.46 17.30
C GLN A 47 -1.11 -25.00 17.03
N PRO A 48 -2.42 -24.67 17.01
CA PRO A 48 -2.90 -23.31 16.76
C PRO A 48 -2.30 -22.26 17.69
N GLU A 49 -2.09 -22.61 18.96
CA GLU A 49 -1.46 -21.77 19.99
C GLU A 49 -0.02 -21.40 19.62
N ALA A 50 0.81 -22.38 19.23
CA ALA A 50 2.19 -22.14 18.84
C ALA A 50 2.31 -21.30 17.55
N ASN A 51 1.35 -21.47 16.62
CA ASN A 51 1.26 -20.62 15.44
C ASN A 51 0.89 -19.18 15.82
N PHE A 52 -0.04 -18.99 16.77
CA PHE A 52 -0.44 -17.68 17.29
C PHE A 52 0.75 -16.95 17.95
N GLU A 53 1.47 -17.61 18.86
CA GLU A 53 2.63 -17.03 19.56
C GLU A 53 3.77 -16.65 18.60
N LEU A 54 4.07 -17.52 17.65
CA LEU A 54 5.06 -17.26 16.60
C LEU A 54 4.65 -16.04 15.76
N GLY A 55 3.38 -15.97 15.37
CA GLY A 55 2.82 -14.85 14.62
C GLY A 55 2.89 -13.53 15.37
N ASP A 56 2.53 -13.50 16.66
CA ASP A 56 2.58 -12.28 17.48
C ASP A 56 4.02 -11.80 17.68
N LYS A 57 4.97 -12.72 17.92
CA LYS A 57 6.40 -12.38 18.00
C LYS A 57 6.91 -11.73 16.71
N ILE A 58 6.57 -12.32 15.56
CA ILE A 58 6.95 -11.82 14.23
C ILE A 58 6.31 -10.45 13.94
N LEU A 59 5.03 -10.28 14.28
CA LEU A 59 4.30 -9.03 14.17
C LEU A 59 4.98 -7.92 14.97
N ARG A 60 5.29 -8.17 16.26
CA ARG A 60 5.97 -7.20 17.13
C ARG A 60 7.36 -6.84 16.60
N GLU A 61 8.17 -7.81 16.18
CA GLU A 61 9.49 -7.55 15.63
C GLU A 61 9.42 -6.65 14.37
N TRP A 62 8.49 -6.94 13.46
CA TRP A 62 8.25 -6.11 12.28
C TRP A 62 7.79 -4.69 12.64
N LEU A 63 6.90 -4.54 13.63
CA LEU A 63 6.47 -3.24 14.14
C LEU A 63 7.60 -2.45 14.81
N HIS A 64 8.51 -3.09 15.55
CA HIS A 64 9.74 -2.43 16.03
C HIS A 64 10.63 -1.97 14.87
N GLY A 65 10.69 -2.73 13.77
CA GLY A 65 11.31 -2.32 12.52
C GLY A 65 10.70 -1.03 11.93
N LEU A 66 9.37 -0.96 11.85
CA LEU A 66 8.63 0.23 11.39
C LEU A 66 8.76 1.43 12.37
N ALA A 67 8.80 1.17 13.68
CA ALA A 67 9.03 2.20 14.69
C ALA A 67 10.38 2.88 14.47
N ARG A 68 11.46 2.12 14.24
CA ARG A 68 12.81 2.65 13.90
C ARG A 68 12.84 3.47 12.61
N GLN A 69 11.92 3.21 11.67
CA GLN A 69 11.76 4.00 10.45
C GLN A 69 11.01 5.33 10.68
N GLY A 70 10.38 5.50 11.84
CA GLY A 70 9.62 6.69 12.22
C GLY A 70 8.13 6.64 11.84
N ALA A 71 7.52 5.45 11.80
CA ALA A 71 6.06 5.31 11.73
C ALA A 71 5.38 5.98 12.95
N SER A 72 4.16 6.49 12.78
CA SER A 72 3.38 7.08 13.88
C SER A 72 2.88 6.01 14.85
N GLN A 73 2.71 6.41 16.11
CA GLN A 73 2.30 5.52 17.20
C GLN A 73 0.89 4.92 16.97
N ASP A 74 -0.02 5.72 16.40
CA ASP A 74 -1.40 5.33 16.10
C ASP A 74 -1.44 4.29 14.97
N LYS A 75 -0.57 4.46 13.97
CA LYS A 75 -0.38 3.52 12.86
C LYS A 75 0.19 2.18 13.35
N LEU A 76 1.23 2.22 14.19
CA LEU A 76 1.83 1.03 14.80
C LEU A 76 0.84 0.28 15.71
N THR A 77 0.01 1.02 16.46
CA THR A 77 -1.03 0.42 17.31
C THR A 77 -2.16 -0.19 16.49
N SER A 78 -2.59 0.49 15.42
CA SER A 78 -3.59 -0.05 14.49
C SER A 78 -3.10 -1.31 13.79
N TYR A 79 -1.85 -1.33 13.31
CA TYR A 79 -1.24 -2.52 12.71
C TYR A 79 -1.11 -3.67 13.73
N LEU A 80 -0.78 -3.38 14.99
CA LEU A 80 -0.75 -4.40 16.06
C LEU A 80 -2.12 -5.05 16.24
N ARG A 81 -3.20 -4.24 16.31
CA ARG A 81 -4.57 -4.75 16.47
C ARG A 81 -5.04 -5.54 15.25
N CYS A 82 -4.76 -5.05 14.04
CA CYS A 82 -5.06 -5.74 12.78
C CYS A 82 -4.34 -7.09 12.68
N GLY A 83 -3.04 -7.13 12.99
CA GLY A 83 -2.27 -8.37 13.01
C GLY A 83 -2.73 -9.35 14.09
N LEU A 84 -3.06 -8.88 15.29
CA LEU A 84 -3.65 -9.72 16.35
C LEU A 84 -5.03 -10.25 15.94
N ALA A 85 -5.84 -9.48 15.21
CA ALA A 85 -7.12 -9.94 14.70
C ALA A 85 -6.96 -11.02 13.62
N HIS A 86 -6.01 -10.85 12.70
CA HIS A 86 -5.62 -11.88 11.73
C HIS A 86 -5.24 -13.19 12.42
N LEU A 87 -4.39 -13.11 13.46
CA LEU A 87 -3.97 -14.29 14.23
C LEU A 87 -5.11 -14.92 15.03
N SER A 88 -6.03 -14.12 15.59
CA SER A 88 -7.24 -14.63 16.24
C SER A 88 -8.19 -15.31 15.25
N TYR A 89 -8.34 -14.78 14.03
CA TYR A 89 -9.10 -15.46 12.98
C TYR A 89 -8.41 -16.77 12.57
N ASP A 90 -7.10 -16.77 12.33
CA ASP A 90 -6.35 -17.97 11.93
C ASP A 90 -6.37 -19.07 12.99
N PHE A 91 -6.34 -18.67 14.27
CA PHE A 91 -6.53 -19.55 15.42
C PHE A 91 -7.93 -20.19 15.42
N ILE A 92 -8.99 -19.40 15.17
CA ILE A 92 -10.37 -19.90 15.10
C ILE A 92 -10.62 -20.73 13.82
N GLU A 93 -10.04 -20.37 12.68
CA GLU A 93 -10.05 -21.18 11.44
C GLU A 93 -9.44 -22.55 11.72
N SER A 94 -8.23 -22.59 12.28
CA SER A 94 -7.51 -23.83 12.60
C SER A 94 -8.23 -24.68 13.65
N ALA A 95 -8.83 -24.06 14.67
CA ALA A 95 -9.57 -24.77 15.72
C ALA A 95 -10.94 -25.33 15.27
N ASN A 96 -11.47 -24.87 14.12
CA ASN A 96 -12.71 -25.37 13.52
C ASN A 96 -12.46 -26.24 12.27
N GLU A 97 -11.21 -26.60 11.94
CA GLU A 97 -10.88 -27.54 10.85
C GLU A 97 -11.56 -28.90 11.08
N GLY A 98 -12.72 -29.11 10.45
CA GLY A 98 -13.57 -30.30 10.60
C GLY A 98 -15.06 -30.02 10.82
N MET A 99 -15.45 -28.77 11.12
CA MET A 99 -16.85 -28.34 11.18
C MET A 99 -17.18 -27.54 9.91
N GLU A 100 -18.26 -27.89 9.19
CA GLU A 100 -18.74 -27.12 8.03
C GLU A 100 -19.40 -25.80 8.46
N THR A 101 -18.61 -24.88 9.05
CA THR A 101 -19.00 -23.47 9.20
C THR A 101 -18.92 -22.79 7.82
N SER A 102 -19.92 -23.08 6.98
CA SER A 102 -20.06 -22.50 5.64
C SER A 102 -20.39 -21.00 5.66
N ASP A 103 -20.65 -20.42 6.84
CA ASP A 103 -20.82 -18.99 7.04
C ASP A 103 -19.52 -18.32 7.53
N ILE A 104 -18.94 -17.51 6.63
CA ILE A 104 -17.75 -16.69 6.88
C ILE A 104 -18.02 -15.64 7.96
N ASP A 105 -19.22 -15.08 8.02
CA ASP A 105 -19.56 -14.01 8.95
C ASP A 105 -19.73 -14.57 10.39
N GLU A 106 -20.07 -15.86 10.54
CA GLU A 106 -20.01 -16.56 11.83
C GLU A 106 -18.56 -16.78 12.31
N LEU A 107 -17.65 -17.21 11.42
CA LEU A 107 -16.22 -17.35 11.75
C LEU A 107 -15.60 -16.00 12.15
N ILE A 108 -15.92 -14.92 11.44
CA ILE A 108 -15.54 -13.55 11.81
C ILE A 108 -16.12 -13.18 13.18
N GLY A 109 -17.39 -13.48 13.45
CA GLY A 109 -18.01 -13.26 14.77
C GLY A 109 -17.29 -13.99 15.91
N ARG A 110 -16.99 -15.27 15.74
CA ARG A 110 -16.22 -16.08 16.70
C ARG A 110 -14.80 -15.53 16.91
N ALA A 111 -14.12 -15.10 15.84
CA ALA A 111 -12.81 -14.47 15.91
C ALA A 111 -12.83 -13.13 16.67
N LEU A 112 -13.85 -12.29 16.45
CA LEU A 112 -14.04 -11.05 17.18
C LEU A 112 -14.31 -11.30 18.67
N VAL A 113 -15.17 -12.26 19.03
CA VAL A 113 -15.39 -12.63 20.44
C VAL A 113 -14.10 -13.11 21.09
N SER A 114 -13.30 -13.96 20.42
CA SER A 114 -11.99 -14.40 20.92
C SER A 114 -11.00 -13.23 21.10
N PHE A 115 -10.98 -12.29 20.15
CA PHE A 115 -10.14 -11.09 20.19
C PHE A 115 -10.50 -10.16 21.36
N LYS A 116 -11.79 -9.95 21.63
CA LYS A 116 -12.28 -9.14 22.77
C LYS A 116 -12.03 -9.83 24.10
N ASN A 117 -12.26 -11.15 24.19
CA ASN A 117 -11.98 -11.96 25.39
C ASN A 117 -10.49 -12.02 25.77
N ARG A 118 -9.59 -11.71 24.83
CA ARG A 118 -8.13 -11.59 25.05
C ARG A 118 -7.67 -10.14 25.26
N ASP A 119 -8.59 -9.19 25.44
CA ASP A 119 -8.34 -7.74 25.60
C ASP A 119 -7.51 -7.10 24.46
N PHE A 120 -7.46 -7.72 23.27
CA PHE A 120 -6.61 -7.23 22.18
C PHE A 120 -7.06 -5.88 21.61
N GLU A 121 -8.33 -5.52 21.78
CA GLU A 121 -8.88 -4.19 21.51
C GLU A 121 -8.15 -3.07 22.28
N LYS A 122 -7.66 -3.35 23.50
CA LYS A 122 -6.91 -2.43 24.37
C LYS A 122 -5.40 -2.50 24.12
N SER A 123 -4.94 -3.40 23.24
CA SER A 123 -3.51 -3.49 22.90
C SER A 123 -3.00 -2.17 22.35
N PHE A 124 -1.84 -1.76 22.87
CA PHE A 124 -1.16 -0.52 22.52
C PHE A 124 0.31 -0.83 22.25
N PHE A 125 0.82 -0.42 21.09
CA PHE A 125 2.19 -0.73 20.71
C PHE A 125 3.18 0.08 21.55
N ARG A 126 4.02 -0.54 22.39
CA ARG A 126 5.03 0.17 23.19
C ARG A 126 6.38 0.14 22.48
N SER A 127 6.77 1.25 21.87
CA SER A 127 8.14 1.44 21.35
C SER A 127 9.16 1.37 22.49
N ASN A 128 10.17 0.50 22.38
CA ASN A 128 11.23 0.39 23.39
C ASN A 128 12.14 1.64 23.35
N GLU A 129 12.85 1.92 24.45
CA GLU A 129 13.78 3.07 24.50
C GLU A 129 14.87 3.00 23.41
N GLY A 130 15.32 1.79 23.07
CA GLY A 130 16.23 1.57 21.95
C GLY A 130 15.66 2.02 20.60
N ASP A 131 14.37 1.81 20.35
CA ASP A 131 13.73 2.25 19.11
C ASP A 131 13.58 3.77 19.08
N LYS A 132 13.19 4.38 20.21
CA LYS A 132 13.11 5.84 20.38
C LYS A 132 14.47 6.50 20.10
N ALA A 133 15.54 5.96 20.69
CA ALA A 133 16.91 6.45 20.49
C ALA A 133 17.39 6.28 19.03
N VAL A 134 16.99 5.21 18.33
CA VAL A 134 17.27 5.04 16.90
C VAL A 134 16.52 6.08 16.06
N VAL A 135 15.24 6.33 16.32
CA VAL A 135 14.47 7.38 15.63
C VAL A 135 15.08 8.76 15.85
N GLU A 136 15.52 9.09 17.06
CA GLU A 136 16.21 10.35 17.35
C GLU A 136 17.51 10.48 16.56
N ARG A 137 18.35 9.43 16.54
CA ARG A 137 19.60 9.40 15.75
C ARG A 137 19.33 9.53 14.25
N VAL A 138 18.30 8.86 13.71
CA VAL A 138 17.93 8.93 12.29
C VAL A 138 17.40 10.33 11.94
N THR A 139 16.52 10.91 12.75
CA THR A 139 15.98 12.26 12.52
C THR A 139 17.06 13.34 12.66
N ALA A 140 17.99 13.22 13.62
CA ALA A 140 19.15 14.08 13.75
C ALA A 140 20.07 14.00 12.51
N LYS A 141 20.35 12.78 12.01
CA LYS A 141 21.16 12.56 10.80
C LYS A 141 20.47 13.11 9.55
N LYS A 142 19.14 12.99 9.44
CA LYS A 142 18.32 13.57 8.35
C LYS A 142 18.34 15.10 8.40
N LYS A 143 18.17 15.72 9.58
CA LYS A 143 18.31 17.18 9.80
C LYS A 143 19.73 17.67 9.46
N ALA A 144 20.77 16.92 9.80
CA ALA A 144 22.16 17.26 9.47
C ALA A 144 22.45 17.17 7.96
N ALA A 145 21.89 16.18 7.27
CA ALA A 145 22.00 16.04 5.82
C ALA A 145 21.32 17.22 5.08
N VAL A 146 20.12 17.63 5.51
CA VAL A 146 19.42 18.80 4.95
C VAL A 146 20.23 20.09 5.17
N LYS A 147 20.82 20.31 6.36
CA LYS A 147 21.71 21.46 6.62
C LYS A 147 22.98 21.43 5.73
N LYS A 148 23.59 20.26 5.49
CA LYS A 148 24.73 20.14 4.55
C LYS A 148 24.33 20.40 3.09
N ALA A 149 23.16 19.97 2.65
CA ALA A 149 22.64 20.23 1.30
C ALA A 149 22.38 21.73 1.04
N ALA A 150 21.79 22.44 2.02
CA ALA A 150 21.55 23.88 1.93
C ALA A 150 22.86 24.68 1.76
N LYS A 151 23.92 24.30 2.49
CA LYS A 151 25.23 24.99 2.43
C LYS A 151 25.92 24.84 1.06
N LYS A 152 25.71 23.73 0.33
CA LYS A 152 26.22 23.56 -1.05
C LYS A 152 25.44 24.36 -2.11
N LYS A 153 24.15 24.66 -1.92
CA LYS A 153 23.37 25.49 -2.86
C LYS A 153 23.64 26.99 -2.71
N ALA A 154 23.99 27.48 -1.51
CA ALA A 154 24.30 28.90 -1.27
C ALA A 154 25.66 29.35 -1.85
N ALA A 155 26.64 28.45 -1.93
CA ALA A 155 28.01 28.80 -2.34
C ALA A 155 28.17 29.13 -3.84
N LYS A 156 27.27 28.67 -4.72
CA LYS A 156 27.40 28.85 -6.19
C LYS A 156 26.76 30.13 -6.75
N LYS A 157 26.40 31.11 -5.90
CA LYS A 157 25.74 32.37 -6.31
C LYS A 157 26.44 33.66 -5.85
N LYS A 158 27.71 33.59 -5.42
CA LYS A 158 28.45 34.75 -4.85
C LYS A 158 29.84 35.02 -5.44
N ALA A 159 30.07 34.67 -6.72
CA ALA A 159 31.34 34.91 -7.42
C ALA A 159 31.16 35.32 -8.89
N ALA A 160 30.46 36.44 -9.15
CA ALA A 160 30.42 37.09 -10.47
C ALA A 160 29.95 38.56 -10.36
N LYS A 161 30.76 39.44 -9.75
CA LYS A 161 30.50 40.88 -9.78
C LYS A 161 31.79 41.71 -9.72
N LYS A 162 32.44 41.89 -10.88
CA LYS A 162 33.47 42.92 -11.06
C LYS A 162 33.35 43.59 -12.44
N LYS A 163 32.71 44.76 -12.40
CA LYS A 163 32.94 46.01 -13.16
C LYS A 163 33.63 45.93 -14.55
N VAL A 164 32.88 46.31 -15.59
CA VAL A 164 33.27 47.26 -16.66
C VAL A 164 31.99 48.07 -16.97
N ALA A 165 31.81 49.27 -16.44
CA ALA A 165 32.24 50.58 -16.98
C ALA A 165 31.42 51.05 -18.20
N LYS A 166 30.77 52.20 -18.02
CA LYS A 166 29.76 52.85 -18.87
C LYS A 166 30.43 53.81 -19.87
N LYS A 167 30.14 53.71 -21.17
CA LYS A 167 30.31 54.84 -22.12
C LYS A 167 29.20 54.87 -23.19
N LYS A 168 28.91 56.08 -23.67
CA LYS A 168 27.75 56.45 -24.50
C LYS A 168 28.01 56.21 -26.00
N SER A 169 26.98 55.85 -26.78
CA SER A 169 26.34 56.76 -27.78
C SER A 169 25.45 56.04 -28.79
N ALA A 170 24.20 56.50 -28.96
CA ALA A 170 23.44 56.43 -30.22
C ALA A 170 23.82 57.67 -31.09
N PRO A 171 23.43 57.87 -32.38
CA PRO A 171 22.14 57.47 -32.99
C PRO A 171 22.15 57.18 -34.53
N LYS A 172 20.94 57.18 -35.15
CA LYS A 172 20.61 57.18 -36.61
C LYS A 172 20.68 55.81 -37.32
N LYS A 173 19.84 55.50 -38.32
CA LYS A 173 18.58 56.09 -38.86
C LYS A 173 17.91 55.08 -39.82
N LYS A 174 16.57 55.13 -39.93
CA LYS A 174 15.76 54.72 -41.12
C LYS A 174 15.82 53.20 -41.48
N LYS A 175 14.87 52.60 -42.22
CA LYS A 175 13.60 53.06 -42.82
C LYS A 175 12.64 51.86 -43.02
N THR A 176 11.33 52.14 -42.94
CA THR A 176 10.22 51.55 -43.73
C THR A 176 10.49 50.35 -44.67
N ALA A 177 9.66 49.29 -44.60
CA ALA A 177 8.63 49.03 -45.64
C ALA A 177 7.77 47.78 -45.37
N LYS A 178 6.47 47.91 -45.66
CA LYS A 178 5.42 46.88 -45.63
C LYS A 178 5.52 45.88 -46.82
N LYS A 179 4.95 44.68 -46.61
CA LYS A 179 4.09 43.92 -47.58
C LYS A 179 4.76 43.18 -48.75
N LYS A 180 4.61 41.84 -48.75
CA LYS A 180 3.78 41.12 -49.76
C LYS A 180 3.36 39.72 -49.31
N VAL A 181 2.29 39.21 -49.93
CA VAL A 181 1.56 37.97 -49.60
C VAL A 181 1.40 37.13 -50.87
N ALA A 182 1.66 35.81 -50.78
CA ALA A 182 1.14 34.75 -51.66
C ALA A 182 1.33 33.41 -50.90
N LYS A 183 0.37 32.51 -50.58
CA LYS A 183 -0.98 32.13 -51.04
C LYS A 183 -1.01 30.96 -52.05
N LYS A 184 -1.81 29.90 -51.73
CA LYS A 184 -2.09 28.60 -52.43
C LYS A 184 -0.95 27.55 -52.39
N LYS A 185 -1.19 26.23 -52.35
CA LYS A 185 -2.41 25.35 -52.27
C LYS A 185 -2.33 24.50 -50.96
N VAL A 186 -3.36 23.92 -50.32
CA VAL A 186 -4.83 23.73 -50.52
C VAL A 186 -5.29 22.50 -51.35
N ALA A 187 -5.22 21.27 -50.77
CA ALA A 187 -6.18 20.14 -50.88
C ALA A 187 -5.68 18.94 -50.05
N LYS A 188 -6.35 18.27 -49.10
CA LYS A 188 -7.77 17.85 -48.87
C LYS A 188 -8.15 16.50 -49.52
N LYS A 189 -8.07 15.40 -48.75
CA LYS A 189 -9.05 14.28 -48.62
C LYS A 189 -8.47 13.23 -47.64
N LYS A 190 -9.07 13.01 -46.46
CA LYS A 190 -10.23 12.15 -46.15
C LYS A 190 -9.88 10.65 -46.02
N ALA A 191 -9.87 10.15 -44.78
CA ALA A 191 -10.40 8.83 -44.44
C ALA A 191 -11.92 8.79 -44.83
N PRO A 192 -12.61 7.63 -45.02
CA PRO A 192 -12.76 6.64 -43.93
C PRO A 192 -13.13 5.16 -44.28
N LYS A 193 -13.14 4.32 -43.21
CA LYS A 193 -14.17 3.30 -42.85
C LYS A 193 -14.31 1.95 -43.59
N LYS A 194 -14.46 0.90 -42.75
CA LYS A 194 -15.38 -0.29 -42.86
C LYS A 194 -14.98 -1.41 -43.87
N THR A 195 -15.32 -2.70 -43.71
CA THR A 195 -16.02 -3.47 -42.64
C THR A 195 -15.82 -4.99 -42.77
N ALA A 196 -15.92 -5.69 -41.64
CA ALA A 196 -16.58 -7.01 -41.43
C ALA A 196 -16.12 -8.29 -42.17
N LYS A 197 -15.93 -9.36 -41.37
CA LYS A 197 -16.65 -10.62 -41.60
C LYS A 197 -16.93 -11.38 -40.28
N LYS A 198 -18.21 -11.55 -39.94
CA LYS A 198 -18.75 -12.43 -38.90
C LYS A 198 -19.87 -13.25 -39.54
N LYS A 199 -19.81 -14.59 -39.46
CA LYS A 199 -20.88 -15.63 -39.71
C LYS A 199 -20.22 -16.96 -40.18
N THR A 200 -20.72 -18.19 -39.96
CA THR A 200 -21.61 -18.85 -38.96
C THR A 200 -21.76 -20.34 -39.35
N ALA A 201 -21.63 -21.30 -38.41
CA ALA A 201 -22.26 -22.66 -38.39
C ALA A 201 -21.75 -23.38 -37.11
N LYS A 202 -22.49 -24.03 -36.19
CA LYS A 202 -23.81 -24.71 -36.10
C LYS A 202 -23.84 -26.19 -36.51
N LYS A 203 -23.58 -27.09 -35.54
CA LYS A 203 -24.13 -28.48 -35.45
C LYS A 203 -24.02 -28.94 -33.97
N LYS A 204 -25.09 -28.92 -33.16
CA LYS A 204 -26.16 -29.94 -32.97
C LYS A 204 -25.67 -31.35 -32.54
N THR A 205 -25.86 -31.63 -31.24
CA THR A 205 -26.44 -32.86 -30.63
C THR A 205 -25.91 -34.26 -30.96
N SER A 206 -25.48 -34.98 -29.92
CA SER A 206 -25.70 -36.45 -29.80
C SER A 206 -25.81 -36.91 -28.34
N LYS A 207 -26.88 -37.63 -28.04
CA LYS A 207 -27.30 -38.15 -26.72
C LYS A 207 -27.07 -39.67 -26.68
N LYS A 208 -26.38 -40.22 -25.68
CA LYS A 208 -26.28 -41.69 -25.44
C LYS A 208 -26.06 -41.94 -23.93
N LYS A 209 -27.15 -42.08 -23.17
CA LYS A 209 -27.82 -43.34 -22.78
C LYS A 209 -27.08 -44.14 -21.69
N THR A 210 -27.69 -44.09 -20.51
CA THR A 210 -27.74 -45.13 -19.48
C THR A 210 -27.69 -46.57 -19.99
N LYS A 211 -27.02 -47.45 -19.24
CA LYS A 211 -27.51 -48.82 -19.03
C LYS A 211 -27.16 -49.32 -17.62
N LYS A 212 -28.19 -49.46 -16.80
CA LYS A 212 -28.19 -50.25 -15.56
C LYS A 212 -28.36 -51.73 -15.96
N ARG A 213 -27.50 -52.61 -15.46
CA ARG A 213 -27.75 -54.04 -15.19
C ARG A 213 -26.90 -54.40 -13.99
#